data_AF-A0A0M4Q4A1-F1
#
_entry.id   AF-A0A0M4Q4A1-F1
#
_cell.length_a   1.000
_cell.length_b   1.000
_cell.length_c   1.000
_cell.angle_alpha   90.00
_cell.angle_beta   90.00
_cell.angle_gamma   90.00
#
_symmetry.space_group_name_H-M   'P 1'
#
loop_
_entity.id
_entity.type
_entity.pdbx_description
1 polymer ?
#
loop_
_entity_poly.entity_id
_entity_poly.type
_entity_poly.pdbx_seq_one_letter_code
_entity_poly.pdbx_strand_id
1 'polypeptide(L)' 'MSTTDDTLRQSLAEHGHEFQAVRTSYNSVRARLREVIVEALRAGIPQKDIVGATGYTREAVRQIARAEGIEPT' A
#
# COMPACT_ATOMS: atom_id res chain seq x y z
N MET A 1 -9.04 -38.73 -14.61
CA MET A 1 -8.60 -37.36 -14.26
C MET A 1 -7.34 -37.50 -13.43
N SER A 2 -6.26 -36.80 -13.78
CA SER A 2 -4.90 -37.09 -13.32
C SER A 2 -4.59 -36.42 -11.98
N THR A 3 -4.04 -37.17 -11.03
CA THR A 3 -3.60 -36.72 -9.69
C THR A 3 -2.69 -35.48 -9.72
N THR A 4 -1.95 -35.29 -10.81
CA THR A 4 -1.10 -34.11 -11.04
C THR A 4 -1.92 -32.82 -11.16
N ASP A 5 -3.07 -32.87 -11.85
CA ASP A 5 -3.93 -31.69 -12.04
C ASP A 5 -4.56 -31.25 -10.71
N ASP A 6 -4.92 -32.22 -9.86
CA ASP A 6 -5.50 -31.95 -8.55
C ASP A 6 -4.47 -31.39 -7.57
N THR A 7 -3.22 -31.88 -7.64
CA THR A 7 -2.10 -31.34 -6.86
C THR A 7 -1.78 -29.89 -7.26
N LEU A 8 -1.78 -29.58 -8.56
CA LEU A 8 -1.55 -28.22 -9.04
C LEU A 8 -2.68 -27.26 -8.64
N ARG A 9 -3.94 -27.70 -8.72
CA ARG A 9 -5.09 -26.91 -8.27
C ARG A 9 -5.02 -26.61 -6.78
N GLN A 10 -4.64 -27.60 -5.98
CA GLN A 10 -4.47 -27.42 -4.53
C GLN A 10 -3.36 -26.40 -4.23
N SER A 11 -2.19 -26.55 -4.84
CA SER A 11 -1.07 -25.62 -4.65
C SER A 11 -1.45 -24.19 -5.08
N LEU A 12 -2.14 -24.02 -6.21
CA LEU A 12 -2.62 -22.72 -6.67
C LEU A 12 -3.60 -22.08 -5.67
N ALA A 13 -4.52 -22.86 -5.11
CA ALA A 13 -5.46 -22.36 -4.11
C ALA A 13 -4.72 -21.90 -2.84
N GLU A 14 -3.79 -22.69 -2.34
CA GLU A 14 -2.99 -22.37 -1.14
C GLU A 14 -2.21 -21.06 -1.31
N HIS A 15 -1.44 -20.92 -2.40
CA HIS A 15 -0.69 -19.69 -2.68
C HIS A 15 -1.61 -18.50 -2.97
N GLY A 16 -2.76 -18.75 -3.61
CA GLY A 16 -3.80 -17.74 -3.83
C GLY A 16 -4.34 -17.19 -2.51
N HIS A 17 -4.63 -18.06 -1.53
CA HIS A 17 -5.08 -17.65 -0.21
C HIS A 17 -4.01 -16.84 0.53
N GLU A 18 -2.75 -17.28 0.50
CA GLU A 18 -1.64 -16.53 1.10
C GLU A 18 -1.52 -15.14 0.47
N PHE A 19 -1.53 -15.05 -0.87
CA PHE A 19 -1.49 -13.78 -1.58
C PHE A 19 -2.64 -12.86 -1.16
N GLN A 20 -3.86 -13.38 -1.02
CA GLN A 20 -5.01 -12.58 -0.59
C GLN A 20 -4.87 -12.10 0.85
N ALA A 21 -4.36 -12.94 1.75
CA ALA A 21 -4.11 -12.58 3.14
C ALA A 21 -3.07 -11.44 3.25
N VAL A 22 -1.94 -11.59 2.55
CA VAL A 22 -0.89 -10.56 2.51
C VAL A 22 -1.41 -9.28 1.88
N ARG A 23 -2.13 -9.36 0.76
CA ARG A 23 -2.71 -8.20 0.09
C ARG A 23 -3.68 -7.43 0.98
N THR A 24 -4.51 -8.15 1.73
CA THR A 24 -5.46 -7.55 2.68
C THR A 24 -4.73 -6.82 3.80
N SER A 25 -3.73 -7.48 4.40
CA SER A 25 -2.87 -6.88 5.42
C SER A 25 -2.15 -5.63 4.91
N TYR A 26 -1.52 -5.73 3.73
CA TYR A 26 -0.86 -4.60 3.08
C TYR A 26 -1.80 -3.40 2.87
N ASN A 27 -3.01 -3.64 2.38
CA ASN A 27 -4.01 -2.58 2.19
C ASN A 27 -4.37 -1.89 3.52
N SER A 28 -4.51 -2.64 4.61
CA SER A 28 -4.79 -2.07 5.93
C SER A 28 -3.64 -1.23 6.50
N VAL A 29 -2.39 -1.67 6.30
CA VAL A 29 -1.19 -0.92 6.69
C VAL A 29 -1.09 0.35 5.84
N ARG A 30 -1.32 0.23 4.54
CA ARG A 30 -1.31 1.34 3.59
C ARG A 30 -2.36 2.40 3.91
N ALA A 31 -3.56 2.01 4.32
CA ALA A 31 -4.61 2.94 4.74
C ALA A 31 -4.19 3.76 5.96
N ARG A 32 -3.68 3.10 7.01
CA ARG A 32 -3.16 3.77 8.22
C ARG A 32 -1.99 4.70 7.90
N LEU A 33 -1.07 4.26 7.04
CA LEU A 33 0.05 5.10 6.62
C LEU A 33 -0.41 6.36 5.86
N ARG A 34 -1.46 6.25 5.03
CA ARG A 34 -2.04 7.40 4.32
C ARG A 34 -2.51 8.46 5.31
N GLU A 35 -3.17 8.09 6.40
CA GLU A 35 -3.63 9.02 7.44
C GLU A 35 -2.46 9.81 8.03
N VAL A 36 -1.38 9.11 8.40
CA VAL A 36 -0.16 9.74 8.94
C VAL A 36 0.52 10.67 7.91
N ILE A 37 0.54 10.28 6.63
CA ILE A 37 1.05 11.15 5.55
C ILE A 37 0.23 12.44 5.46
N VAL A 38 -1.09 12.36 5.54
CA VAL A 38 -1.98 13.53 5.48
C VAL A 38 -1.75 14.44 6.68
N GLU A 39 -1.60 13.90 7.89
CA GLU A 39 -1.26 14.67 9.09
C GLU A 39 0.10 15.37 8.94
N ALA A 40 1.12 14.68 8.44
CA ALA A 40 2.44 15.25 8.18
C ALA A 40 2.38 16.40 7.17
N LEU A 41 1.62 16.21 6.07
CA LEU A 41 1.40 17.27 5.07
C LEU A 41 0.70 18.48 5.67
N ARG A 42 -0.34 18.29 6.49
CA ARG A 42 -1.05 19.38 7.18
C ARG A 42 -0.15 20.11 8.19
N ALA A 43 0.80 19.40 8.80
CA ALA A 43 1.82 19.98 9.68
C ALA A 43 2.95 20.69 8.92
N GLY A 44 2.93 20.70 7.58
CA GLY A 44 3.94 21.36 6.75
C GLY A 44 5.26 20.59 6.65
N ILE A 45 5.27 19.29 6.96
CA ILE A 45 6.46 18.45 6.79
C ILE A 45 6.78 18.34 5.29
N PRO A 46 8.03 18.62 4.87
CA PRO A 46 8.40 18.56 3.46
C PRO A 46 8.17 17.19 2.82
N GLN A 47 7.68 17.14 1.59
CA GLN A 47 7.48 15.87 0.86
C GLN A 47 8.73 15.00 0.80
N LYS A 48 9.93 15.60 0.74
CA LYS A 48 11.19 14.85 0.71
C LYS A 48 11.38 13.97 1.95
N ASP A 49 10.93 14.45 3.11
CA ASP A 49 11.11 13.77 4.39
C ASP A 49 10.05 12.69 4.54
N ILE A 50 8.81 12.95 4.09
CA ILE A 50 7.75 11.95 3.98
C ILE A 50 8.18 10.80 3.05
N VAL A 51 8.72 11.11 1.87
CA VAL A 51 9.24 10.12 0.93
C VAL A 51 10.35 9.28 1.58
N GLY A 52 11.30 9.93 2.26
CA GLY A 52 12.40 9.25 2.95
C GLY A 52 11.93 8.31 4.06
N ALA A 53 10.91 8.71 4.83
CA ALA A 53 10.40 7.91 5.95
C ALA A 53 9.47 6.77 5.51
N THR A 54 8.72 6.95 4.42
CA THR A 54 7.64 6.02 4.03
C THR A 54 7.98 5.11 2.85
N GLY A 55 9.02 5.45 2.08
CA GLY A 55 9.34 4.77 0.82
C GLY A 55 8.35 5.06 -0.32
N TYR A 56 7.37 5.95 -0.12
CA TYR A 56 6.47 6.37 -1.18
C TYR A 56 7.22 7.16 -2.23
N THR A 57 6.76 7.07 -3.48
CA THR A 57 7.25 8.00 -4.50
C THR A 57 6.73 9.41 -4.20
N ARG A 58 7.51 10.42 -4.59
CA ARG A 58 7.07 11.82 -4.49
C ARG A 58 5.73 12.06 -5.20
N GLU A 59 5.49 11.38 -6.32
CA GLU A 59 4.22 11.47 -7.03
C GLU A 59 3.05 10.90 -6.23
N ALA A 60 3.24 9.76 -5.55
CA ALA A 60 2.20 9.22 -4.68
C ALA A 60 1.86 10.17 -3.52
N VAL A 61 2.88 10.81 -2.91
CA VAL A 61 2.65 11.83 -1.86
C VAL A 61 1.91 13.05 -2.42
N ARG A 62 2.27 13.54 -3.62
CA ARG A 62 1.53 14.63 -4.28
C ARG A 62 0.07 14.29 -4.56
N GLN A 63 -0.21 13.07 -5.00
CA GLN A 63 -1.58 12.63 -5.24
C GLN A 63 -2.41 12.59 -3.95
N ILE A 64 -1.81 12.14 -2.84
CA ILE A 64 -2.44 12.19 -1.53
C ILE A 64 -2.71 13.65 -1.12
N ALA A 65 -1.74 14.54 -1.23
CA ALA A 65 -1.89 15.96 -0.91
C ALA A 65 -3.03 16.61 -1.71
N ARG A 66 -3.05 16.42 -3.03
CA ARG A 66 -4.11 16.95 -3.92
C ARG A 66 -5.49 16.40 -3.58
N ALA A 67 -5.61 15.11 -3.27
CA ALA A 67 -6.88 14.49 -2.90
C ALA A 67 -7.46 15.07 -1.60
N GLU A 68 -6.61 15.63 -0.74
CA GLU A 68 -7.00 16.25 0.53
C GLU A 68 -7.02 17.80 0.47
N GLY A 69 -6.80 18.39 -0.71
CA GLY A 69 -6.78 19.85 -0.90
C GLY A 69 -5.58 20.54 -0.23
N ILE A 70 -4.47 19.83 -0.02
CA ILE A 70 -3.25 20.36 0.60
C ILE A 70 -2.28 20.79 -0.50
N GLU A 71 -1.77 22.03 -0.41
CA GLU A 71 -0.72 22.50 -1.32
C GLU A 71 0.60 21.77 -1.01
N PRO A 72 1.17 21.00 -1.96
CA PRO A 72 2.34 20.18 -1.67
C PRO A 72 3.62 21.04 -1.57
N THR A 73 4.27 21.05 -0.41
CA THR A 73 5.59 21.68 -0.19
C THR A 73 6.77 20.74 -0.29
#